data_AF-A0A395JM98-F1
#
_entry.id   AF-A0A395JM98-F1
#
_cell.length_a   1.000
_cell.length_b   1.000
_cell.length_c   1.000
_cell.angle_alpha   90.00
_cell.angle_beta   90.00
_cell.angle_gamma   90.00
#
_symmetry.space_group_name_H-M   'P 1'
#
loop_
_entity.id
_entity.type
_entity.pdbx_description
1 polymer ?
#
loop_
_entity_poly.entity_id
_entity_poly.type
_entity_poly.pdbx_seq_one_letter_code
_entity_poly.pdbx_strand_id
1 'polypeptide(L)'
;MQCVYEASSGIEAHMIKNLLGQDGISAEVLGEHLQGGIGDLQAIGMVRVIVSENDLPEAQALINEWESMQLPVDPNEQETLRKPSGRLSFFIFGFVLGMLAMLMLVGASRL
;
A
#
# COMPACT_ATOMS: atom_id res chain seq x y z
N MET A 1 17.19 -17.48 -6.77
CA MET A 1 16.34 -16.62 -5.91
C MET A 1 14.93 -17.13 -6.00
N GLN A 2 14.29 -17.42 -4.87
CA GLN A 2 12.94 -18.00 -4.77
C GLN A 2 12.07 -17.14 -3.87
N CYS A 3 10.78 -17.02 -4.18
CA CYS A 3 9.82 -16.29 -3.35
C CYS A 3 9.48 -17.11 -2.10
N VAL A 4 9.63 -16.51 -0.93
CA VAL A 4 9.33 -17.14 0.37
C VAL A 4 8.11 -16.52 1.05
N TYR A 5 7.76 -15.27 0.70
CA TYR A 5 6.63 -14.54 1.28
C TYR A 5 5.99 -13.55 0.30
N GLU A 6 4.66 -13.47 0.30
CA GLU A 6 3.90 -12.43 -0.40
C GLU A 6 3.30 -11.46 0.62
N ALA A 7 3.74 -10.21 0.58
CA ALA A 7 3.33 -9.18 1.53
C ALA A 7 2.21 -8.31 0.95
N SER A 8 1.30 -7.88 1.83
CA SER A 8 0.23 -6.92 1.53
C SER A 8 0.76 -5.50 1.30
N SER A 9 1.92 -5.18 1.87
CA SER A 9 2.54 -3.85 1.77
C SER A 9 4.07 -3.90 1.82
N GLY A 10 4.72 -2.82 1.36
CA GLY A 10 6.17 -2.66 1.53
C GLY A 10 6.62 -2.71 3.00
N ILE A 11 5.79 -2.20 3.92
CA ILE A 11 6.08 -2.24 5.36
C ILE A 11 6.18 -3.69 5.84
N GLU A 12 5.20 -4.52 5.52
CA GLU A 12 5.18 -5.93 5.88
C GLU A 12 6.35 -6.71 5.25
N ALA A 13 6.66 -6.45 3.99
CA ALA A 13 7.81 -7.09 3.32
C ALA A 13 9.14 -6.77 4.03
N HIS A 14 9.34 -5.52 4.46
CA HIS A 14 10.53 -5.15 5.23
C HIS A 14 10.53 -5.72 6.65
N MET A 15 9.36 -5.94 7.27
CA MET A 15 9.29 -6.68 8.54
C MET A 15 9.80 -8.11 8.37
N ILE A 16 9.33 -8.83 7.34
CA ILE A 16 9.79 -10.20 7.05
C ILE A 16 11.26 -10.24 6.65
N LYS A 17 11.73 -9.29 5.83
CA LYS A 17 13.16 -9.18 5.50
C LYS A 17 14.04 -9.01 6.75
N ASN A 18 13.60 -8.17 7.69
CA ASN A 18 14.33 -7.96 8.95
C ASN A 18 14.25 -9.18 9.87
N LEU A 19 13.13 -9.90 9.90
CA LEU A 19 12.99 -11.17 10.61
C LEU A 19 14.01 -12.20 10.10
N LEU A 20 14.04 -12.43 8.78
CA LEU A 20 14.99 -13.33 8.15
C LEU A 20 16.45 -12.90 8.40
N GLY A 21 16.72 -11.59 8.32
CA GLY A 21 18.07 -11.05 8.55
C GLY A 21 18.58 -11.23 9.98
N GLN A 22 17.70 -11.29 11.00
CA GLN A 22 18.08 -11.57 12.39
C GLN A 22 18.62 -13.00 12.56
N ASP A 23 18.18 -13.93 11.71
CA ASP A 23 18.63 -15.32 11.69
C ASP A 23 19.78 -15.56 10.69
N GLY A 24 20.31 -14.48 10.09
CA GLY A 24 21.41 -14.55 9.12
C GLY A 24 20.99 -14.87 7.69
N ILE A 25 19.69 -14.92 7.40
CA ILE A 25 19.16 -15.20 6.06
C ILE A 25 19.08 -13.90 5.25
N SER A 26 19.75 -13.87 4.11
CA SER A 26 19.71 -12.72 3.21
C SER A 26 18.44 -12.73 2.36
N ALA A 27 17.65 -11.65 2.46
CA ALA A 27 16.39 -11.50 1.74
C ALA A 27 16.30 -10.16 0.98
N GLU A 28 15.62 -10.17 -0.16
CA GLU A 28 15.37 -9.00 -1.00
C GLU A 28 13.86 -8.77 -1.17
N VAL A 29 13.46 -7.50 -1.22
CA VAL A 29 12.05 -7.09 -1.41
C VAL A 29 11.87 -6.64 -2.85
N LEU A 30 10.93 -7.26 -3.56
CA LEU A 30 10.54 -6.89 -4.92
C LEU A 30 9.16 -6.24 -4.92
N GLY A 31 8.95 -5.26 -5.82
CA GLY A 31 7.61 -4.72 -6.12
C GLY A 31 7.09 -3.63 -5.19
N GLU A 32 7.85 -3.21 -4.18
CA GLU A 32 7.44 -2.16 -3.22
C GLU A 32 7.15 -0.80 -3.88
N HIS A 33 7.80 -0.52 -5.02
CA HIS A 33 7.66 0.75 -5.75
C HIS A 33 6.45 0.78 -6.71
N LEU A 34 5.68 -0.30 -6.81
CA LEU A 34 4.54 -0.41 -7.72
C LEU A 34 3.23 0.16 -7.14
N GLN A 35 3.27 0.75 -5.94
CA GLN A 35 2.08 1.21 -5.19
C GLN A 35 1.62 2.66 -5.51
N GLY A 36 2.05 3.25 -6.63
CA GLY A 36 1.97 4.71 -6.87
C GLY A 36 0.85 5.26 -7.77
N GLY A 37 -0.07 4.46 -8.29
CA GLY A 37 -1.15 4.91 -9.17
C GLY A 37 -2.46 5.30 -8.45
N ILE A 38 -3.33 6.02 -9.16
CA ILE A 38 -4.62 6.51 -8.65
C ILE A 38 -5.70 5.43 -8.85
N GLY A 39 -6.37 5.03 -7.76
CA GLY A 39 -7.49 4.07 -7.76
C GLY A 39 -7.20 2.87 -6.86
N ASP A 40 -8.16 2.48 -6.01
CA ASP A 40 -8.14 1.50 -4.90
C ASP A 40 -7.78 0.03 -5.29
N LEU A 41 -7.18 -0.16 -6.46
CA LEU A 41 -6.77 -1.41 -7.09
C LEU A 41 -5.25 -1.60 -7.10
N GLN A 42 -4.51 -0.69 -6.47
CA GLN A 42 -3.05 -0.78 -6.36
C GLN A 42 -2.68 -2.03 -5.53
N ALA A 43 -2.34 -3.10 -6.23
CA ALA A 43 -1.24 -3.97 -5.84
C ALA A 43 -1.42 -4.93 -4.65
N ILE A 44 -2.59 -5.55 -4.45
CA ILE A 44 -2.67 -6.69 -3.52
C ILE A 44 -1.70 -7.77 -4.03
N GLY A 45 -0.71 -8.17 -3.21
CA GLY A 45 0.23 -9.25 -3.52
C GLY A 45 1.38 -8.91 -4.48
N MET A 46 1.65 -7.63 -4.78
CA MET A 46 2.78 -7.29 -5.66
C MET A 46 4.12 -7.18 -4.94
N VAL A 47 4.13 -7.17 -3.60
CA VAL A 47 5.37 -7.11 -2.84
C VAL A 47 5.80 -8.51 -2.42
N ARG A 48 6.98 -8.94 -2.86
CA ARG A 48 7.50 -10.29 -2.62
C ARG A 48 8.82 -10.24 -1.89
N VAL A 49 9.00 -11.12 -0.93
CA VAL A 49 10.29 -11.37 -0.29
C VAL A 49 10.92 -12.60 -0.93
N ILE A 50 12.13 -12.44 -1.44
CA ILE A 50 12.88 -13.50 -2.10
C ILE A 50 14.16 -13.83 -1.33
N VAL A 51 14.57 -15.09 -1.36
CA VAL A 51 15.79 -15.61 -0.72
C VAL A 51 16.58 -16.50 -1.69
N SER A 52 17.82 -16.85 -1.33
CA SER A 52 18.58 -17.87 -2.05
C SER A 52 17.87 -19.23 -2.03
N GLU A 53 18.10 -20.06 -3.03
CA GLU A 53 17.53 -21.43 -3.07
C GLU A 53 18.01 -22.29 -1.89
N ASN A 54 19.24 -22.05 -1.43
CA ASN A 54 19.81 -22.76 -0.28
C ASN A 54 19.12 -22.39 1.04
N ASP A 55 18.62 -21.16 1.15
CA ASP A 55 18.05 -20.62 2.38
C ASP A 55 16.52 -20.76 2.41
N LEU A 56 15.91 -21.18 1.30
CA LEU A 56 14.45 -21.33 1.16
C LEU A 56 13.83 -22.21 2.26
N PRO A 57 14.37 -23.41 2.59
CA PRO A 57 13.75 -24.26 3.61
C PRO A 57 13.78 -23.63 5.01
N GLU A 58 14.88 -22.96 5.36
CA GLU A 58 15.08 -22.30 6.65
C GLU A 58 14.19 -21.06 6.76
N ALA A 59 14.16 -20.24 5.71
CA ALA A 59 13.29 -19.07 5.62
C ALA A 59 11.81 -19.43 5.75
N GLN A 60 11.38 -20.52 5.11
CA GLN A 60 9.99 -20.98 5.19
C GLN A 60 9.62 -21.41 6.62
N ALA A 61 10.54 -22.09 7.32
CA ALA A 61 10.32 -22.52 8.70
C ALA A 61 10.14 -21.32 9.64
N LEU A 62 11.01 -20.31 9.51
CA LEU A 62 10.96 -19.10 10.34
C LEU A 62 9.68 -18.29 10.10
N ILE A 63 9.25 -18.18 8.84
CA ILE A 63 8.00 -17.48 8.49
C ILE A 63 6.79 -18.21 9.07
N ASN A 64 6.73 -19.53 8.93
CA ASN A 64 5.61 -20.31 9.48
C ASN A 64 5.53 -20.18 11.00
N GLU A 65 6.67 -20.14 11.68
CA GLU A 65 6.74 -19.89 13.12
C GLU A 65 6.19 -18.50 13.46
N TRP A 66 6.64 -17.46 12.74
CA TRP A 66 6.15 -16.10 12.92
C TRP A 66 4.64 -15.94 12.65
N GLU A 67 4.12 -16.56 11.58
CA GLU A 67 2.69 -16.53 11.26
C GLU A 67 1.85 -17.19 12.36
N SER A 68 2.36 -18.26 12.99
CA SER A 68 1.66 -18.93 14.09
C SER A 68 1.51 -18.07 15.35
N MET A 69 2.36 -17.05 15.50
CA MET A 69 2.35 -16.12 16.64
C MET A 69 1.44 -14.91 16.38
N GLN A 70 1.08 -14.66 15.12
CA GLN A 70 0.12 -13.64 14.76
C GLN A 70 -1.28 -14.14 15.10
N LEU A 71 -1.89 -13.54 16.14
CA LEU A 71 -3.30 -13.79 16.45
C LEU A 71 -4.14 -13.39 15.22
N PRO A 72 -5.11 -14.21 14.78
CA PRO A 72 -5.98 -13.84 13.69
C PRO A 72 -6.71 -12.54 14.06
N VAL A 73 -6.41 -11.46 13.33
CA VAL A 73 -7.13 -10.20 13.43
C VAL A 73 -8.54 -10.47 12.94
N ASP A 74 -9.53 -10.34 13.83
CA ASP A 74 -10.94 -10.50 13.48
C ASP A 74 -11.28 -9.51 12.35
N PRO A 75 -11.63 -9.98 11.14
CA PRO A 75 -11.93 -9.11 9.99
C PRO A 75 -13.07 -8.12 10.28
N ASN A 76 -13.87 -8.38 11.32
CA ASN A 76 -15.05 -7.59 11.67
C ASN A 76 -14.74 -6.30 12.45
N GLU A 77 -13.50 -6.05 12.86
CA GLU A 77 -13.12 -4.79 13.53
C GLU A 77 -12.83 -3.63 12.56
N GLN A 78 -12.65 -3.91 11.26
CA GLN A 78 -12.23 -2.90 10.28
C GLN A 78 -13.38 -2.06 9.67
N GLU A 79 -14.66 -2.38 9.95
CA GLU A 79 -15.80 -1.64 9.38
C GLU A 79 -16.13 -0.32 10.11
N THR A 80 -15.57 -0.03 11.28
CA THR A 80 -15.99 1.16 12.06
C THR A 80 -15.39 2.50 11.59
N LEU A 81 -14.45 2.50 10.63
CA LEU A 81 -13.76 3.71 10.19
C LEU A 81 -13.85 4.02 8.68
N ARG A 82 -14.80 3.43 7.93
CA ARG A 82 -15.09 3.87 6.56
C ARG A 82 -16.07 5.06 6.58
N LYS A 83 -15.61 6.22 7.05
CA LYS A 83 -16.35 7.48 6.88
C LYS A 83 -16.30 7.87 5.40
N PRO A 84 -17.43 7.89 4.65
CA PRO A 84 -17.42 8.35 3.27
C PRO A 84 -17.02 9.83 3.27
N SER A 85 -15.84 10.12 2.71
CA SER A 85 -15.30 11.46 2.64
C SER A 85 -16.02 12.23 1.53
N GLY A 86 -17.11 12.91 1.90
CA GLY A 86 -17.79 13.93 1.07
C GLY A 86 -16.92 15.15 0.71
N ARG A 87 -15.59 15.02 0.60
CA ARG A 87 -14.68 16.10 0.22
C ARG A 87 -14.65 16.39 -1.28
N LEU A 88 -15.06 15.46 -2.14
CA LEU A 88 -15.08 15.70 -3.59
C LEU A 88 -16.15 16.72 -4.01
N SER A 89 -17.25 16.83 -3.26
CA SER A 89 -18.33 17.79 -3.55
C SER A 89 -17.90 19.26 -3.35
N PHE A 90 -17.02 19.53 -2.39
CA PHE A 90 -16.52 20.89 -2.13
C PHE A 90 -15.62 21.42 -3.27
N PHE A 91 -14.90 20.55 -3.99
CA PHE A 91 -14.05 20.96 -5.11
C PHE A 91 -14.86 21.47 -6.31
N ILE A 92 -16.02 20.86 -6.59
CA ILE A 92 -16.87 21.25 -7.73
C ILE A 92 -17.48 22.64 -7.48
N PHE A 93 -17.93 22.91 -6.25
CA PHE A 93 -18.51 24.21 -5.89
C PHE A 93 -17.51 25.36 -6.01
N GLY A 94 -16.26 25.14 -5.58
CA GLY A 94 -15.18 26.12 -5.73
C GLY A 94 -14.80 26.39 -7.19
N PHE A 95 -14.78 25.35 -8.03
CA PHE A 95 -14.46 25.47 -9.45
C PHE A 95 -15.48 26.30 -10.21
N VAL A 96 -16.78 26.08 -9.96
CA VAL A 96 -17.86 26.84 -10.63
C VAL A 96 -17.83 28.31 -10.25
N LEU A 97 -17.63 28.64 -8.97
CA LEU A 97 -17.57 30.03 -8.50
C LEU A 97 -16.32 30.75 -9.06
N GLY A 98 -15.17 30.07 -9.08
CA GLY A 98 -13.94 30.61 -9.67
C GLY A 98 -14.05 30.83 -11.18
N MET A 99 -14.65 29.89 -11.91
CA MET A 99 -14.85 30.00 -13.35
C MET A 99 -15.78 31.16 -13.72
N LEU A 100 -16.86 31.38 -12.96
CA LEU A 100 -17.77 32.51 -13.15
C LEU A 100 -17.08 33.86 -12.88
N ALA A 101 -16.31 33.97 -11.79
CA ALA A 101 -15.56 35.18 -11.50
C ALA A 101 -14.51 35.49 -12.59
N MET A 102 -13.83 34.46 -13.09
CA MET A 102 -12.86 34.61 -14.18
C MET A 102 -13.52 35.06 -15.49
N LEU A 103 -14.67 34.50 -15.85
CA LEU A 103 -15.43 34.93 -17.03
C LEU A 103 -15.93 36.38 -16.88
N MET A 104 -16.34 36.80 -15.68
CA MET A 104 -16.77 38.16 -15.43
C MET A 104 -15.63 39.18 -15.58
N LEU A 105 -14.44 38.84 -15.08
CA LEU A 105 -13.24 39.70 -15.14
C LEU A 105 -12.68 39.83 -16.57
N VAL A 106 -12.70 38.73 -17.35
CA VAL A 106 -12.29 38.76 -18.76
C VAL A 106 -13.32 39.47 -19.64
N GLY A 107 -14.62 39.33 -19.34
CA GLY A 107 -15.68 40.06 -20.05
C GLY A 107 -15.64 41.56 -19.84
N ALA A 108 -15.33 42.01 -18.61
CA ALA A 108 -15.26 43.44 -18.26
C ALA A 108 -14.05 44.18 -18.87
N SER A 109 -13.02 43.47 -19.32
CA SER A 109 -11.83 44.06 -19.97
C SER A 109 -11.95 44.20 -21.50
N ARG A 110 -13.07 43.77 -22.09
CA ARG A 110 -13.34 43.85 -23.53
C ARG A 110 -14.48 44.81 -23.92
N LEU A 111 -14.95 45.62 -22.98
CA LEU A 111 -15.85 46.76 -23.18
C LEU A 111 -15.10 48.05 -22.86
#